data_AF-A0A7X9P9L8-F1
#
_entry.id   AF-A0A7X9P9L8-F1
#
_cell.length_a   1.000
_cell.length_b   1.000
_cell.length_c   1.000
_cell.angle_alpha   90.00
_cell.angle_beta   90.00
_cell.angle_gamma   90.00
#
_symmetry.space_group_name_H-M   'P 1'
#
loop_
_entity.id
_entity.type
_entity.pdbx_description
1 polymer ?
#
loop_
_entity_poly.entity_id
_entity_poly.type
_entity_poly.pdbx_seq_one_letter_code
_entity_poly.pdbx_strand_id
1 'polypeptide(L)'
;MAAPTGRWLVLGMVAWASAPAVADGNAILTPDLRREFRAGAGFDEPPSMPLAVERESLVLDLRPLEDEAPAVVTAEYQLRNDAWGGPAFGDMQGPVAARAWVLFVAPGMLDAEARLDERELFVAPVATCGLQPEWRPPSEVPAPDGGMLASRPAATPRARWCGAGRRAVEALRFHLVVPPGTHVLRVRYRVEPGRAAGGHRTLAYVFGRPERWAGFGAVEVEVRLPPFWRAAGSLPLRRDGNRLVSTFEGLPAAALGLAVRPPDEPWSPWERRLPWFAAAAGLVLLLGLGIATVLRRRRARGPERVQR
;
A
#
# COMPACT_ATOMS: atom_id res chain seq x y z
N MET A 1 -36.58 -43.16 40.94
CA MET A 1 -35.25 -43.32 40.31
C MET A 1 -35.28 -42.60 38.97
N ALA A 2 -34.32 -41.69 38.76
CA ALA A 2 -34.05 -40.87 37.56
C ALA A 2 -35.19 -39.98 37.02
N ALA A 3 -35.19 -38.71 37.44
CA ALA A 3 -35.94 -37.62 36.82
C ALA A 3 -35.18 -37.06 35.59
N PRO A 4 -35.87 -36.64 34.51
CA PRO A 4 -35.24 -35.95 33.40
C PRO A 4 -34.99 -34.47 33.74
N THR A 5 -33.76 -34.05 33.50
CA THR A 5 -33.20 -32.70 33.67
C THR A 5 -33.99 -31.64 32.91
N GLY A 6 -34.60 -30.71 33.67
CA GLY A 6 -35.16 -29.47 33.16
C GLY A 6 -34.08 -28.50 32.72
N ARG A 7 -34.16 -28.06 31.45
CA ARG A 7 -33.42 -26.93 30.91
C ARG A 7 -34.12 -25.64 31.36
N TRP A 8 -33.48 -24.87 32.22
CA TRP A 8 -33.87 -23.51 32.53
C TRP A 8 -33.37 -22.57 31.43
N LEU A 9 -34.31 -21.88 30.77
CA LEU A 9 -34.03 -20.74 29.90
C LEU A 9 -33.72 -19.54 30.78
N VAL A 10 -32.46 -19.09 30.75
CA VAL A 10 -32.07 -17.79 31.32
C VAL A 10 -32.43 -16.73 30.27
N LEU A 11 -33.52 -16.01 30.52
CA LEU A 11 -33.90 -14.81 29.78
C LEU A 11 -33.01 -13.65 30.26
N GLY A 12 -31.94 -13.37 29.51
CA GLY A 12 -31.13 -12.17 29.72
C GLY A 12 -31.84 -10.95 29.12
N MET A 13 -32.38 -10.08 29.97
CA MET A 13 -32.76 -8.72 29.59
C MET A 13 -31.49 -7.95 29.21
N VAL A 14 -31.32 -7.67 27.92
CA VAL A 14 -30.39 -6.62 27.47
C VAL A 14 -31.13 -5.30 27.60
N ALA A 15 -30.81 -4.54 28.65
CA ALA A 15 -31.21 -3.15 28.77
C ALA A 15 -30.53 -2.36 27.65
N TRP A 16 -31.30 -1.92 26.65
CA TRP A 16 -30.85 -0.95 25.67
C TRP A 16 -30.68 0.40 26.37
N ALA A 17 -29.45 0.75 26.70
CA ALA A 17 -29.09 2.14 26.89
C ALA A 17 -29.15 2.80 25.50
N SER A 18 -30.18 3.60 25.26
CA SER A 18 -30.27 4.48 24.11
C SER A 18 -29.14 5.50 24.17
N ALA A 19 -28.02 5.19 23.50
CA ALA A 19 -27.05 6.20 23.12
C ALA A 19 -27.72 7.18 22.15
N PRO A 20 -27.48 8.50 22.26
CA PRO A 20 -27.97 9.43 21.26
C PRO A 20 -27.40 9.02 19.90
N ALA A 21 -28.28 8.81 18.94
CA ALA A 21 -27.93 8.62 17.55
C ALA A 21 -27.10 9.84 17.11
N VAL A 22 -25.79 9.69 17.06
CA VAL A 22 -24.95 10.56 16.25
C VAL A 22 -25.39 10.28 14.83
N ALA A 23 -26.17 11.20 14.27
CA ALA A 23 -26.64 11.13 12.91
C ALA A 23 -25.44 10.83 11.99
N ASP A 24 -25.49 9.69 11.32
CA ASP A 24 -24.61 9.32 10.22
C ASP A 24 -24.74 10.35 9.09
N GLY A 25 -24.00 11.45 9.23
CA GLY A 25 -23.95 12.58 8.30
C GLY A 25 -23.14 12.30 7.03
N ASN A 26 -23.13 11.06 6.55
CA ASN A 26 -22.47 10.66 5.29
C ASN A 26 -23.48 10.38 4.16
N ALA A 27 -24.70 10.93 4.24
CA ALA A 27 -25.52 11.12 3.06
C ALA A 27 -24.90 12.24 2.20
N ILE A 28 -23.85 11.87 1.48
CA ILE A 28 -23.20 12.72 0.48
C ILE A 28 -24.25 12.99 -0.60
N LEU A 29 -24.78 14.21 -0.66
CA LEU A 29 -25.26 14.77 -1.92
C LEU A 29 -24.11 14.53 -2.90
N THR A 30 -24.25 13.59 -3.84
CA THR A 30 -23.24 13.40 -4.88
C THR A 30 -23.13 14.72 -5.63
N PRO A 31 -22.08 15.55 -5.42
CA PRO A 31 -21.89 16.69 -6.29
C PRO A 31 -21.79 16.15 -7.72
N ASP A 32 -22.23 16.93 -8.71
CA ASP A 32 -22.09 16.53 -10.12
C ASP A 32 -20.59 16.51 -10.48
N LEU A 33 -19.95 15.38 -10.18
CA LEU A 33 -18.52 15.12 -10.38
C LEU A 33 -18.11 15.21 -11.86
N ARG A 34 -19.07 15.31 -12.80
CA ARG A 34 -18.78 15.58 -14.21
C ARG A 34 -18.51 17.06 -14.49
N ARG A 35 -18.97 17.99 -13.63
CA ARG A 35 -18.72 19.43 -13.79
C ARG A 35 -17.37 19.88 -13.25
N GLU A 36 -16.93 19.39 -12.10
CA GLU A 36 -15.63 19.77 -11.51
C GLU A 36 -14.42 19.21 -12.28
N PHE A 37 -14.60 18.20 -13.13
CA PHE A 37 -13.48 17.47 -13.75
C PHE A 37 -13.59 17.29 -15.27
N ARG A 38 -14.42 18.08 -15.97
CA ARG A 38 -14.40 18.09 -17.44
C ARG A 38 -13.02 18.57 -17.92
N ALA A 39 -12.36 17.75 -18.73
CA ALA A 39 -11.18 18.17 -19.47
C ALA A 39 -11.48 19.48 -20.24
N GLY A 40 -10.91 20.60 -19.79
CA GLY A 40 -11.12 21.93 -20.37
C GLY A 40 -11.86 22.93 -19.48
N ALA A 41 -12.52 22.49 -18.40
CA ALA A 41 -12.81 23.40 -17.29
C ALA A 41 -11.51 23.49 -16.49
N GLY A 42 -10.90 24.67 -16.45
CA GLY A 42 -9.71 24.91 -15.63
C GLY A 42 -9.96 24.36 -14.23
N PHE A 43 -8.96 23.68 -13.67
CA PHE A 43 -8.87 23.62 -12.22
C PHE A 43 -8.77 25.08 -11.76
N ASP A 44 -9.89 25.73 -11.47
CA ASP A 44 -9.87 26.86 -10.56
C ASP A 44 -9.48 26.23 -9.22
N GLU A 45 -8.17 26.14 -9.05
CA GLU A 45 -7.50 25.37 -8.01
C GLU A 45 -8.04 25.90 -6.68
N PRO A 46 -8.72 25.06 -5.87
CA PRO A 46 -9.24 25.55 -4.61
C PRO A 46 -8.09 26.13 -3.79
N PRO A 47 -8.33 27.22 -3.04
CA PRO A 47 -7.30 27.83 -2.20
C PRO A 47 -6.64 26.79 -1.29
N SER A 48 -5.41 27.08 -0.87
CA SER A 48 -4.63 26.27 0.08
C SER A 48 -5.54 25.68 1.16
N MET A 49 -5.49 24.36 1.34
CA MET A 49 -6.28 23.68 2.36
C MET A 49 -5.81 24.16 3.73
N PRO A 50 -6.71 24.39 4.70
CA PRO A 50 -6.33 24.79 6.06
C PRO A 50 -5.80 23.59 6.88
N LEU A 51 -5.10 22.67 6.22
CA LEU A 51 -4.50 21.47 6.78
C LEU A 51 -2.99 21.58 6.64
N ALA A 52 -2.28 21.50 7.76
CA ALA A 52 -0.83 21.33 7.75
C ALA A 52 -0.50 19.83 7.78
N VAL A 53 0.51 19.43 7.01
CA VAL A 53 1.16 18.13 7.15
C VAL A 53 2.34 18.35 8.09
N GLU A 54 2.27 17.85 9.33
CA GLU A 54 3.37 17.98 10.30
C GLU A 54 4.50 17.00 9.98
N ARG A 55 4.14 15.79 9.50
CA ARG A 55 5.07 14.74 9.13
C ARG A 55 4.46 13.83 8.07
N GLU A 56 5.28 13.44 7.09
CA GLU A 56 5.00 12.34 6.18
C GLU A 56 5.99 11.19 6.45
N SER A 57 5.48 9.97 6.61
CA SER A 57 6.28 8.74 6.66
C SER A 57 5.91 7.87 5.47
N LEU A 58 6.87 7.67 4.57
CA LEU A 58 6.71 6.94 3.32
C LEU A 58 7.53 5.65 3.36
N VAL A 59 6.84 4.51 3.36
CA VAL A 59 7.45 3.18 3.34
C VAL A 59 7.13 2.48 2.02
N LEU A 60 8.18 2.16 1.26
CA LEU A 60 8.11 1.34 0.04
C LEU A 60 8.66 -0.04 0.34
N ASP A 61 7.78 -1.02 0.52
CA ASP A 61 8.16 -2.42 0.73
C ASP A 61 8.24 -3.17 -0.60
N LEU A 62 9.47 -3.39 -1.06
CA LEU A 62 9.79 -4.05 -2.32
C LEU A 62 10.18 -5.51 -2.13
N ARG A 63 10.23 -6.01 -0.88
CA ARG A 63 10.54 -7.42 -0.59
C ARG A 63 9.65 -8.43 -1.36
N PRO A 64 8.34 -8.19 -1.56
CA PRO A 64 7.49 -9.09 -2.35
C PRO A 64 7.95 -9.32 -3.80
N LEU A 65 8.76 -8.42 -4.36
CA LEU A 65 9.28 -8.58 -5.73
C LEU A 65 10.20 -9.80 -5.87
N GLU A 66 10.73 -10.34 -4.77
CA GLU A 66 11.53 -11.57 -4.78
C GLU A 66 10.74 -12.80 -5.27
N ASP A 67 9.42 -12.76 -5.08
CA ASP A 67 8.47 -13.80 -5.48
C ASP A 67 7.56 -13.32 -6.62
N GLU A 68 8.00 -12.29 -7.37
CA GLU A 68 7.23 -11.65 -8.45
C GLU A 68 5.84 -11.13 -7.99
N ALA A 69 5.70 -10.83 -6.69
CA ALA A 69 4.49 -10.25 -6.13
C ALA A 69 4.56 -8.71 -6.13
N PRO A 70 3.42 -8.00 -6.23
CA PRO A 70 3.40 -6.54 -6.26
C PRO A 70 4.06 -5.92 -5.02
N ALA A 71 4.74 -4.79 -5.23
CA ALA A 71 5.28 -3.99 -4.15
C ALA A 71 4.14 -3.37 -3.32
N VAL A 72 4.43 -3.03 -2.07
CA VAL A 72 3.48 -2.38 -1.17
C VAL A 72 4.01 -1.02 -0.79
N VAL A 73 3.21 0.02 -0.96
CA VAL A 73 3.54 1.38 -0.52
C VAL A 73 2.60 1.76 0.62
N THR A 74 3.15 2.37 1.66
CA THR A 74 2.38 2.97 2.77
C THR A 74 2.87 4.39 2.97
N ALA A 75 1.97 5.36 2.81
CA ALA A 75 2.20 6.75 3.13
C ALA A 75 1.34 7.12 4.34
N GLU A 76 1.96 7.61 5.40
CA GLU A 76 1.28 8.07 6.61
C GLU A 76 1.55 9.56 6.79
N TYR A 77 0.47 10.33 6.96
CA TYR A 77 0.50 11.78 7.16
C TYR A 77 -0.02 12.10 8.55
N GLN A 78 0.79 12.79 9.34
CA GLN A 78 0.32 13.49 10.53
C GLN A 78 -0.22 14.84 10.08
N LEU A 79 -1.55 14.97 10.13
CA LEU A 79 -2.28 16.16 9.72
C LEU A 79 -2.62 17.00 10.94
N ARG A 80 -2.48 18.32 10.86
CA ARG A 80 -3.01 19.27 11.84
C ARG A 80 -4.01 20.20 11.18
N ASN A 81 -5.20 20.26 11.77
CA ASN A 81 -6.26 21.18 11.39
C ASN A 81 -6.43 22.25 12.47
N ASP A 82 -5.88 23.43 12.20
CA ASP A 82 -6.01 24.61 13.06
C ASP A 82 -7.15 25.52 12.59
N ALA A 83 -8.07 25.07 11.73
CA ALA A 83 -9.12 25.91 11.18
C ALA A 83 -10.17 26.30 12.25
N TRP A 84 -10.33 27.61 12.42
CA TRP A 84 -11.39 28.24 13.21
C TRP A 84 -12.29 29.06 12.27
N GLY A 85 -13.52 29.35 12.69
CA GLY A 85 -14.48 30.11 11.87
C GLY A 85 -15.75 29.35 11.49
N GLY A 86 -16.14 28.39 12.31
CA GLY A 86 -17.35 27.59 12.10
C GLY A 86 -18.62 28.37 12.37
N PRO A 87 -19.80 27.74 12.19
CA PRO A 87 -21.08 28.34 12.53
C PRO A 87 -20.98 28.92 13.94
N ALA A 88 -21.13 30.24 14.03
CA ALA A 88 -20.99 30.94 15.30
C ALA A 88 -22.23 30.70 16.15
N PHE A 89 -22.04 30.50 17.45
CA PHE A 89 -23.13 30.59 18.43
C PHE A 89 -22.93 31.86 19.23
N GLY A 90 -23.60 32.94 18.82
CA GLY A 90 -23.30 34.30 19.27
C GLY A 90 -21.98 34.80 18.66
N ASP A 91 -21.10 35.38 19.49
CA ASP A 91 -19.78 35.89 19.07
C ASP A 91 -18.68 34.81 19.06
N MET A 92 -19.00 33.58 19.45
CA MET A 92 -18.02 32.49 19.49
C MET A 92 -18.00 31.74 18.15
N GLN A 93 -16.87 31.82 17.44
CA GLN A 93 -16.59 30.98 16.29
C GLN A 93 -16.13 29.59 16.75
N GLY A 94 -16.86 28.56 16.35
CA GLY A 94 -16.49 27.17 16.62
C GLY A 94 -15.36 26.69 15.69
N PRO A 95 -14.71 25.56 16.04
CA PRO A 95 -13.67 25.00 15.20
C PRO A 95 -14.30 24.28 13.98
N VAL A 96 -13.59 24.25 12.84
CA VAL A 96 -14.16 23.80 11.55
C VAL A 96 -13.47 22.54 11.04
N ALA A 97 -14.26 21.56 10.61
CA ALA A 97 -13.72 20.42 9.89
C ALA A 97 -13.24 20.86 8.50
N ALA A 98 -11.96 20.64 8.21
CA ALA A 98 -11.41 20.84 6.87
C ALA A 98 -11.95 19.77 5.92
N ARG A 99 -12.33 20.17 4.71
CA ARG A 99 -12.85 19.28 3.68
C ARG A 99 -12.03 19.42 2.41
N ALA A 100 -11.59 18.31 1.84
CA ALA A 100 -10.78 18.32 0.64
C ALA A 100 -10.99 17.07 -0.21
N TRP A 101 -10.87 17.22 -1.53
CA TRP A 101 -10.63 16.09 -2.42
C TRP A 101 -9.13 15.86 -2.54
N VAL A 102 -8.68 14.66 -2.17
CA VAL A 102 -7.28 14.29 -2.27
C VAL A 102 -7.08 13.36 -3.46
N LEU A 103 -6.03 13.62 -4.23
CA LEU A 103 -5.59 12.81 -5.36
C LEU A 103 -4.21 12.23 -5.06
N PHE A 104 -4.07 10.92 -5.13
CA PHE A 104 -2.81 10.21 -5.02
C PHE A 104 -2.49 9.56 -6.36
N VAL A 105 -1.36 9.92 -6.94
CA VAL A 105 -0.90 9.40 -8.24
C VAL A 105 0.10 8.28 -8.00
N ALA A 106 -0.25 7.07 -8.44
CA ALA A 106 0.55 5.88 -8.24
C ALA A 106 0.53 5.03 -9.52
N PRO A 107 1.46 5.25 -10.45
CA PRO A 107 1.50 4.50 -11.70
C PRO A 107 1.79 3.02 -11.43
N GLY A 108 0.97 2.11 -11.98
CA GLY A 108 1.08 0.67 -11.73
C GLY A 108 0.25 0.19 -10.54
N MET A 109 -0.57 1.04 -9.94
CA MET A 109 -1.39 0.70 -8.78
C MET A 109 -2.45 -0.35 -9.12
N LEU A 110 -2.51 -1.37 -8.26
CA LEU A 110 -3.47 -2.46 -8.36
C LEU A 110 -4.68 -2.19 -7.45
N ASP A 111 -4.45 -1.86 -6.19
CA ASP A 111 -5.49 -1.61 -5.20
C ASP A 111 -4.95 -0.69 -4.12
N ALA A 112 -5.87 -0.04 -3.42
CA ALA A 112 -5.55 0.90 -2.37
C ALA A 112 -6.63 0.92 -1.29
N GLU A 113 -6.18 1.26 -0.09
CA GLU A 113 -7.00 1.59 1.08
C GLU A 113 -6.51 2.92 1.66
N ALA A 114 -7.43 3.68 2.24
CA ALA A 114 -7.12 4.91 2.95
C ALA A 114 -7.89 4.93 4.28
N ARG A 115 -7.23 5.39 5.35
CA ARG A 115 -7.79 5.48 6.70
C ARG A 115 -7.48 6.82 7.32
N LEU A 116 -8.43 7.39 8.06
CA LEU A 116 -8.24 8.57 8.91
C LEU A 116 -8.57 8.17 10.35
N ASP A 117 -7.59 8.20 11.26
CA ASP A 117 -7.71 7.76 12.65
C ASP A 117 -8.35 6.37 12.79
N GLU A 118 -7.86 5.41 12.00
CA GLU A 118 -8.39 4.04 11.88
C GLU A 118 -9.76 3.89 11.18
N ARG A 119 -10.46 4.98 10.83
CA ARG A 119 -11.69 4.92 10.04
C ARG A 119 -11.37 4.80 8.55
N GLU A 120 -11.90 3.75 7.91
CA GLU A 120 -11.77 3.57 6.46
C GLU A 120 -12.49 4.67 5.67
N LEU A 121 -11.80 5.19 4.65
CA LEU A 121 -12.32 6.17 3.71
C LEU A 121 -12.78 5.48 2.43
N PHE A 122 -13.79 6.04 1.78
CA PHE A 122 -14.19 5.57 0.45
C PHE A 122 -13.16 6.01 -0.59
N VAL A 123 -12.45 5.05 -1.17
CA VAL A 123 -11.43 5.26 -2.20
C VAL A 123 -11.99 4.93 -3.58
N ALA A 124 -11.91 5.88 -4.51
CA ALA A 124 -12.32 5.68 -5.90
C ALA A 124 -11.08 5.67 -6.81
N PRO A 125 -10.83 4.60 -7.59
CA PRO A 125 -9.79 4.61 -8.60
C PRO A 125 -10.13 5.61 -9.72
N VAL A 126 -9.12 6.32 -10.20
CA VAL A 126 -9.23 7.30 -11.28
C VAL A 126 -8.15 7.00 -12.31
N ALA A 127 -8.54 7.06 -13.58
CA ALA A 127 -7.62 7.00 -14.70
C ALA A 127 -7.47 8.43 -15.26
N THR A 128 -6.28 9.01 -15.15
CA THR A 128 -6.04 10.39 -15.58
C THR A 128 -5.32 10.42 -16.93
N CYS A 129 -5.94 11.05 -17.92
CA CYS A 129 -5.43 11.18 -19.29
C CYS A 129 -4.62 12.44 -19.57
N GLY A 130 -4.54 13.31 -18.58
CA GLY A 130 -3.81 14.56 -18.63
C GLY A 130 -3.59 15.01 -17.20
N LEU A 131 -2.55 14.46 -16.57
CA LEU A 131 -2.02 15.08 -15.36
C LEU A 131 -1.31 16.37 -15.77
N GLN A 132 -1.52 17.43 -14.99
CA GLN A 132 -0.67 18.61 -15.07
C GLN A 132 0.79 18.16 -14.89
N PRO A 133 1.76 18.82 -15.55
CA PRO A 133 3.16 18.39 -15.56
C PRO A 133 3.73 18.02 -14.18
N GLU A 134 3.36 18.77 -13.15
CA GLU A 134 3.78 18.60 -11.76
C GLU A 134 3.27 17.32 -11.08
N TRP A 135 2.16 16.74 -11.57
CA TRP A 135 1.63 15.47 -11.06
C TRP A 135 2.18 14.26 -11.82
N ARG A 136 3.04 14.47 -12.83
CA ARG A 136 3.58 13.38 -13.63
C ARG A 136 4.71 12.69 -12.86
N PRO A 137 4.74 11.34 -12.86
CA PRO A 137 5.92 10.63 -12.41
C PRO A 137 7.12 11.03 -13.27
N PRO A 138 8.35 10.96 -12.73
CA PRO A 138 9.55 11.25 -13.49
C PRO A 138 9.63 10.32 -14.70
N SER A 139 9.98 10.87 -15.87
CA SER A 139 10.14 10.10 -17.12
C SER A 139 11.40 9.24 -17.14
N GLU A 140 12.36 9.55 -16.26
CA GLU A 140 13.63 8.85 -16.13
C GLU A 140 13.97 8.67 -14.65
N VAL A 141 14.69 7.60 -14.33
CA VAL A 141 15.17 7.29 -12.98
C VAL A 141 16.64 6.86 -13.01
N PRO A 142 17.45 7.16 -11.98
CA PRO A 142 18.83 6.71 -11.92
C PRO A 142 18.92 5.18 -11.93
N ALA A 143 19.87 4.62 -12.68
CA ALA A 143 20.11 3.18 -12.71
C ALA A 143 21.06 2.74 -11.58
N PRO A 144 20.87 1.57 -10.93
CA PRO A 144 21.79 1.06 -9.92
C PRO A 144 23.21 0.77 -10.40
N ASP A 145 23.39 0.58 -11.71
CA ASP A 145 24.65 0.36 -12.42
C ASP A 145 25.22 1.63 -13.08
N GLY A 146 24.56 2.79 -12.86
CA GLY A 146 24.94 4.09 -13.41
C GLY A 146 24.15 4.50 -14.66
N GLY A 147 24.04 5.82 -14.87
CA GLY A 147 23.21 6.38 -15.94
C GLY A 147 21.74 6.51 -15.57
N MET A 148 20.89 6.65 -16.59
CA MET A 148 19.44 6.89 -16.46
C MET A 148 18.65 5.82 -17.20
N LEU A 149 17.53 5.38 -16.61
CA LEU A 149 16.57 4.45 -17.21
C LEU A 149 15.27 5.18 -17.49
N ALA A 150 14.66 4.92 -18.64
CA ALA A 150 13.31 5.37 -18.91
C ALA A 150 12.34 4.74 -17.90
N SER A 151 11.63 5.58 -17.16
CA SER A 151 10.58 5.18 -16.23
C SER A 151 9.32 4.87 -17.04
N ARG A 152 8.89 3.60 -17.02
CA ARG A 152 7.69 3.17 -17.73
C ARG A 152 6.73 2.54 -16.74
N PRO A 153 5.52 3.10 -16.55
CA PRO A 153 4.55 2.49 -15.65
C PRO A 153 4.21 1.06 -16.12
N ALA A 154 3.95 0.17 -15.16
CA ALA A 154 3.53 -1.18 -15.47
C ALA A 154 2.24 -1.19 -16.30
N ALA A 155 2.13 -2.20 -17.16
CA ALA A 155 0.88 -2.50 -17.85
C ALA A 155 -0.03 -3.24 -16.88
N THR A 156 -0.89 -2.55 -16.14
CA THR A 156 -1.90 -3.25 -15.33
C THR A 156 -3.17 -3.50 -16.15
N PRO A 157 -4.00 -4.51 -15.78
CA PRO A 157 -5.32 -4.70 -16.38
C PRO A 157 -6.27 -3.50 -16.19
N ARG A 158 -5.98 -2.61 -15.22
CA ARG A 158 -6.77 -1.41 -14.94
C ARG A 158 -6.33 -0.19 -15.77
N ALA A 159 -5.17 -0.25 -16.40
CA ALA A 159 -4.64 0.83 -17.21
C ALA A 159 -5.59 1.10 -18.38
N ARG A 160 -6.34 2.20 -18.29
CA ARG A 160 -7.21 2.66 -19.38
C ARG A 160 -6.38 3.35 -20.45
N TRP A 161 -6.87 3.36 -21.67
CA TRP A 161 -6.25 4.13 -22.74
C TRP A 161 -6.84 5.53 -22.80
N CYS A 162 -5.94 6.49 -22.88
CA CYS A 162 -6.21 7.87 -23.26
C CYS A 162 -5.94 7.92 -24.75
N GLY A 163 -6.94 8.26 -25.57
CA GLY A 163 -6.83 8.25 -27.03
C GLY A 163 -5.49 8.74 -27.58
N ALA A 164 -5.14 8.30 -28.79
CA ALA A 164 -3.80 8.41 -29.40
C ALA A 164 -2.72 7.50 -28.76
N GLY A 165 -3.10 6.30 -28.31
CA GLY A 165 -2.14 5.29 -27.87
C GLY A 165 -1.39 5.62 -26.58
N ARG A 166 -1.95 6.49 -25.72
CA ARG A 166 -1.38 6.81 -24.41
C ARG A 166 -2.09 6.01 -23.33
N ARG A 167 -1.37 5.56 -22.31
CA ARG A 167 -1.99 4.94 -21.12
C ARG A 167 -2.35 6.02 -20.11
N ALA A 168 -3.51 5.88 -19.50
CA ALA A 168 -3.90 6.68 -18.36
C ALA A 168 -2.94 6.40 -17.21
N VAL A 169 -2.58 7.45 -16.48
CA VAL A 169 -1.90 7.28 -15.21
C VAL A 169 -2.95 6.87 -14.18
N GLU A 170 -2.64 5.81 -13.43
CA GLU A 170 -3.48 5.32 -12.35
C GLU A 170 -3.32 6.21 -11.13
N ALA A 171 -4.47 6.61 -10.60
CA ALA A 171 -4.56 7.41 -9.40
C ALA A 171 -5.73 6.91 -8.55
N LEU A 172 -5.74 7.32 -7.29
CA LEU A 172 -6.88 7.16 -6.41
C LEU A 172 -7.32 8.53 -5.92
N ARG A 173 -8.62 8.69 -5.74
CA ARG A 173 -9.19 9.86 -5.11
C ARG A 173 -10.07 9.47 -3.94
N PHE A 174 -10.13 10.33 -2.94
CA PHE A 174 -11.09 10.21 -1.86
C PHE A 174 -11.41 11.59 -1.30
N HIS A 175 -12.56 11.69 -0.65
CA HIS A 175 -12.97 12.89 0.07
C HIS A 175 -12.48 12.78 1.51
N LEU A 176 -11.69 13.77 1.92
CA LEU A 176 -11.12 13.87 3.24
C LEU A 176 -11.90 14.91 4.05
N VAL A 177 -12.38 14.51 5.23
CA VAL A 177 -13.00 15.40 6.22
C VAL A 177 -12.23 15.26 7.52
N VAL A 178 -11.44 16.27 7.85
CA VAL A 178 -10.56 16.25 9.02
C VAL A 178 -11.15 17.16 10.09
N PRO A 179 -11.54 16.64 11.27
CA PRO A 179 -11.93 17.47 12.40
C PRO A 179 -10.79 18.41 12.83
N PRO A 180 -11.07 19.39 13.69
CA PRO A 180 -10.04 20.19 14.34
C PRO A 180 -9.12 19.34 15.22
N GLY A 181 -7.81 19.64 15.21
CA GLY A 181 -6.80 18.91 15.98
C GLY A 181 -5.82 18.11 15.11
N THR A 182 -5.16 17.12 15.72
CA THR A 182 -4.16 16.26 15.07
C THR A 182 -4.76 14.92 14.70
N HIS A 183 -4.50 14.49 13.47
CA HIS A 183 -5.08 13.29 12.87
C HIS A 183 -4.03 12.52 12.06
N VAL A 184 -4.25 11.22 11.89
CA VAL A 184 -3.36 10.37 11.08
C VAL A 184 -4.11 9.87 9.85
N LEU A 185 -3.68 10.32 8.67
CA LEU A 185 -4.12 9.79 7.38
C LEU A 185 -3.12 8.74 6.91
N ARG A 186 -3.56 7.49 6.79
CA ARG A 186 -2.76 6.38 6.26
C ARG A 186 -3.32 5.95 4.90
N VAL A 187 -2.47 5.94 3.89
CA VAL A 187 -2.78 5.43 2.55
C VAL A 187 -1.86 4.27 2.25
N ARG A 188 -2.43 3.09 1.99
CA ARG A 188 -1.69 1.88 1.67
C ARG A 188 -2.17 1.33 0.34
N TYR A 189 -1.25 0.97 -0.55
CA TYR A 189 -1.61 0.43 -1.86
C TYR A 189 -0.58 -0.57 -2.36
N ARG A 190 -1.03 -1.45 -3.26
CA ARG A 190 -0.16 -2.36 -4.00
C ARG A 190 0.13 -1.80 -5.37
N VAL A 191 1.38 -1.92 -5.80
CA VAL A 191 1.86 -1.39 -7.08
C VAL A 191 2.71 -2.41 -7.80
N GLU A 192 2.42 -2.60 -9.08
CA GLU A 192 3.25 -3.35 -10.00
C GLU A 192 4.35 -2.41 -10.53
N PRO A 193 5.64 -2.69 -10.28
CA PRO A 193 6.70 -1.87 -10.83
C PRO A 193 6.78 -1.95 -12.35
N GLY A 194 7.14 -0.84 -12.97
CA GLY A 194 7.55 -0.77 -14.36
C GLY A 194 8.70 -1.72 -14.69
N ARG A 195 8.80 -2.13 -15.95
CA ARG A 195 9.91 -2.94 -16.45
C ARG A 195 10.80 -2.10 -17.36
N ALA A 196 12.10 -2.10 -17.09
CA ALA A 196 13.13 -1.46 -17.89
C ALA A 196 14.13 -2.49 -18.43
N ALA A 197 15.07 -2.04 -19.27
CA ALA A 197 16.10 -2.89 -19.86
C ALA A 197 16.99 -3.55 -18.79
N GLY A 198 17.61 -4.69 -19.11
CA GLY A 198 18.56 -5.35 -18.21
C GLY A 198 17.94 -5.94 -16.94
N GLY A 199 16.64 -6.26 -16.94
CA GLY A 199 15.95 -6.83 -15.79
C GLY A 199 15.60 -5.82 -14.68
N HIS A 200 15.79 -4.53 -14.95
CA HIS A 200 15.44 -3.47 -14.01
C HIS A 200 13.92 -3.36 -13.81
N ARG A 201 13.54 -3.03 -12.57
CA ARG A 201 12.20 -2.63 -12.18
C ARG A 201 12.22 -1.15 -11.82
N THR A 202 11.25 -0.37 -12.29
CA THR A 202 11.15 1.08 -12.02
C THR A 202 9.86 1.41 -11.30
N LEU A 203 9.92 2.25 -10.28
CA LEU A 203 8.77 2.71 -9.51
C LEU A 203 8.86 4.23 -9.33
N ALA A 204 7.69 4.88 -9.27
CA ALA A 204 7.59 6.29 -8.97
C ALA A 204 6.54 6.55 -7.88
N TYR A 205 6.85 7.48 -6.99
CA TYR A 205 5.95 8.06 -6.02
C TYR A 205 5.90 9.57 -6.26
N VAL A 206 4.71 10.13 -6.50
CA VAL A 206 4.54 11.57 -6.71
C VAL A 206 4.16 12.18 -5.37
N PHE A 207 4.97 13.12 -4.88
CA PHE A 207 4.66 13.83 -3.65
C PHE A 207 3.50 14.80 -3.90
N GLY A 208 2.69 15.03 -2.87
CA GLY A 208 1.68 16.09 -2.91
C GLY A 208 2.33 17.45 -3.11
N ARG A 209 1.57 18.44 -3.56
CA ARG A 209 2.08 19.82 -3.71
C ARG A 209 2.12 20.52 -2.35
N PRO A 210 3.26 21.07 -1.89
CA PRO A 210 3.33 21.70 -0.57
C PRO A 210 2.46 22.95 -0.49
N GLU A 211 2.34 23.69 -1.59
CA GLU A 211 1.55 24.94 -1.64
C GLU A 211 0.05 24.71 -1.44
N ARG A 212 -0.43 23.46 -1.57
CA ARG A 212 -1.82 23.09 -1.32
C ARG A 212 -2.13 22.87 0.16
N TRP A 213 -1.12 22.80 1.01
CA TRP A 213 -1.26 22.61 2.46
C TRP A 213 -0.96 23.93 3.17
N ALA A 214 -1.53 24.10 4.37
CA ALA A 214 -1.21 25.23 5.24
C ALA A 214 0.25 25.18 5.74
N GLY A 215 0.88 24.01 5.67
CA GLY A 215 2.29 23.79 5.98
C GLY A 215 2.70 22.36 5.63
N PHE A 216 4.00 22.14 5.43
CA PHE A 216 4.56 20.82 5.13
C PHE A 216 5.85 20.62 5.90
N GLY A 217 5.81 19.73 6.89
CA GLY A 217 6.92 19.41 7.79
C GLY A 217 7.80 18.28 7.28
N ALA A 218 8.34 17.48 8.19
CA ALA A 218 9.39 16.51 7.86
C ALA A 218 8.86 15.35 7.00
N VAL A 219 9.67 14.90 6.04
CA VAL A 219 9.40 13.72 5.21
C VAL A 219 10.42 12.65 5.55
N GLU A 220 9.95 11.48 5.96
CA GLU A 220 10.76 10.29 6.18
C GLU A 220 10.50 9.28 5.07
N VAL A 221 11.56 8.78 4.45
CA VAL A 221 11.46 7.78 3.38
C VAL A 221 12.21 6.53 3.80
N GLU A 222 11.53 5.38 3.78
CA GLU A 222 12.11 4.06 3.95
C GLU A 222 11.77 3.18 2.73
N VAL A 223 12.80 2.70 2.03
CA VAL A 223 12.65 1.68 0.98
C VAL A 223 13.20 0.37 1.51
N ARG A 224 12.36 -0.66 1.63
CA ARG A 224 12.75 -2.01 2.04
C ARG A 224 12.97 -2.85 0.80
N LEU A 225 14.21 -3.25 0.55
CA LEU A 225 14.62 -4.04 -0.60
C LEU A 225 14.56 -5.54 -0.28
N PRO A 226 14.33 -6.41 -1.27
CA PRO A 226 14.70 -7.80 -1.13
C PRO A 226 16.21 -7.93 -0.83
N PRO A 227 16.63 -9.03 -0.19
CA PRO A 227 18.05 -9.25 0.10
C PRO A 227 18.92 -9.11 -1.15
N PHE A 228 20.04 -8.38 -1.01
CA PHE A 228 21.09 -8.24 -2.04
C PHE A 228 20.69 -7.52 -3.33
N TRP A 229 19.44 -7.05 -3.44
CA TRP A 229 19.03 -6.23 -4.58
C TRP A 229 19.81 -4.92 -4.59
N ARG A 230 20.13 -4.45 -5.79
CA ARG A 230 20.71 -3.12 -6.00
C ARG A 230 19.58 -2.15 -6.29
N ALA A 231 19.75 -0.91 -5.84
CA ALA A 231 18.75 0.13 -6.00
C ALA A 231 19.42 1.48 -6.16
N ALA A 232 18.79 2.35 -6.95
CA ALA A 232 19.14 3.76 -7.08
C ALA A 232 17.86 4.59 -7.10
N GLY A 233 17.88 5.71 -6.38
CA GLY A 233 16.76 6.63 -6.25
C GLY A 233 17.12 8.02 -6.77
N SER A 234 16.12 8.78 -7.20
CA SER A 234 16.29 10.20 -7.58
C SER A 234 16.55 11.12 -6.40
N LEU A 235 16.30 10.64 -5.17
CA LEU A 235 16.59 11.34 -3.93
C LEU A 235 17.85 10.77 -3.26
N PRO A 236 18.58 11.56 -2.45
CA PRO A 236 19.74 11.08 -1.70
C PRO A 236 19.29 10.18 -0.54
N LEU A 237 19.15 8.88 -0.83
CA LEU A 237 18.81 7.86 0.16
C LEU A 237 20.08 7.16 0.66
N ARG A 238 20.25 7.06 1.97
CA ARG A 238 21.36 6.33 2.59
C ARG A 238 21.04 4.84 2.66
N ARG A 239 21.95 3.99 2.18
CA ARG A 239 21.80 2.54 2.31
C ARG A 239 22.16 2.07 3.72
N ASP A 240 21.32 1.20 4.28
CA ASP A 240 21.52 0.48 5.53
C ASP A 240 21.09 -0.99 5.33
N GLY A 241 22.05 -1.83 4.93
CA GLY A 241 21.79 -3.22 4.53
C GLY A 241 20.78 -3.32 3.38
N ASN A 242 19.62 -3.91 3.67
CA ASN A 242 18.51 -4.07 2.73
C ASN A 242 17.48 -2.92 2.82
N ARG A 243 17.85 -1.79 3.42
CA ARG A 243 17.01 -0.59 3.50
C ARG A 243 17.70 0.59 2.85
N LEU A 244 16.91 1.48 2.25
CA LEU A 244 17.33 2.84 1.91
C LEU A 244 16.53 3.80 2.78
N VAL A 245 17.19 4.71 3.49
CA VAL A 245 16.54 5.62 4.44
C VAL A 245 16.98 7.05 4.20
N SER A 246 16.06 8.00 4.38
CA SER A 246 16.39 9.43 4.43
C SER A 246 15.32 10.20 5.18
N THR A 247 15.70 11.38 5.67
CA THR A 247 14.80 12.34 6.32
C THR A 247 15.06 13.71 5.70
N PHE A 248 13.98 14.42 5.38
CA PHE A 248 14.02 15.73 4.75
C PHE A 248 13.19 16.72 5.57
N GLU A 249 13.67 17.95 5.69
CA GLU A 249 12.93 19.07 6.26
C GLU A 249 12.03 19.66 5.17
N GLY A 250 10.79 19.18 5.06
CA GLY A 250 9.89 19.52 3.96
C GLY A 250 9.94 18.54 2.78
N LEU A 251 9.29 18.92 1.68
CA LEU A 251 9.26 18.10 0.47
C LEU A 251 10.59 18.16 -0.29
N PRO A 252 11.26 17.03 -0.53
CA PRO A 252 12.57 17.02 -1.18
C PRO A 252 12.50 17.21 -2.71
N ALA A 253 11.37 16.86 -3.32
CA ALA A 253 11.11 16.98 -4.76
C ALA A 253 9.61 16.81 -5.04
N ALA A 254 9.19 17.00 -6.29
CA ALA A 254 7.83 16.67 -6.74
C ALA A 254 7.58 15.15 -6.82
N ALA A 255 8.62 14.33 -6.98
CA ALA A 255 8.49 12.89 -7.03
C ALA A 255 9.77 12.16 -6.60
N LEU A 256 9.61 10.97 -6.07
CA LEU A 256 10.64 9.95 -5.88
C LEU A 256 10.56 8.97 -7.05
N GLY A 257 11.63 8.88 -7.83
CA GLY A 257 11.85 7.82 -8.80
C GLY A 257 12.83 6.79 -8.25
N LEU A 258 12.56 5.50 -8.45
CA LEU A 258 13.38 4.41 -7.96
C LEU A 258 13.56 3.36 -9.06
N ALA A 259 14.80 2.93 -9.28
CA ALA A 259 15.11 1.73 -10.04
C ALA A 259 15.72 0.68 -9.12
N VAL A 260 15.32 -0.57 -9.29
CA VAL A 260 15.87 -1.71 -8.57
C VAL A 260 16.21 -2.84 -9.54
N ARG A 261 17.20 -3.67 -9.17
CA ARG A 261 17.56 -4.86 -9.93
C ARG A 261 17.93 -6.01 -8.98
N PRO A 262 17.55 -7.25 -9.30
CA PRO A 262 18.13 -8.42 -8.64
C PRO A 262 19.67 -8.46 -8.80
N PRO A 263 20.38 -9.23 -7.95
CA PRO A 263 21.82 -9.44 -8.09
C PRO A 263 22.19 -10.06 -9.45
N ASP A 264 23.42 -9.78 -9.93
CA ASP A 264 23.96 -10.31 -11.19
C ASP A 264 24.11 -11.83 -11.19
N GLU A 265 24.44 -12.40 -10.04
CA GLU A 265 24.54 -13.84 -9.90
C GLU A 265 23.13 -14.43 -9.94
N PRO A 266 22.87 -15.41 -10.82
CA PRO A 266 21.62 -16.13 -10.81
C PRO A 266 21.54 -16.89 -9.50
N TRP A 267 20.92 -16.29 -8.47
CA TRP A 267 20.44 -17.04 -7.34
C TRP A 267 19.54 -18.10 -7.89
N SER A 268 19.91 -19.34 -7.67
CA SER A 268 19.72 -20.34 -8.69
C SER A 268 18.35 -21.00 -8.77
N PRO A 269 17.21 -20.38 -8.39
CA PRO A 269 16.03 -21.00 -7.73
C PRO A 269 16.20 -22.29 -6.90
N TRP A 270 17.04 -23.25 -7.32
CA TRP A 270 17.35 -24.51 -6.68
C TRP A 270 17.98 -24.31 -5.30
N GLU A 271 18.78 -23.26 -5.08
CA GLU A 271 19.33 -22.96 -3.75
C GLU A 271 18.24 -22.61 -2.73
N ARG A 272 17.22 -21.84 -3.13
CA ARG A 272 16.05 -21.55 -2.27
C ARG A 272 15.22 -22.80 -1.97
N ARG A 273 15.21 -23.75 -2.91
CA ARG A 273 14.48 -25.03 -2.78
C ARG A 273 15.32 -26.15 -2.17
N LEU A 274 16.63 -25.97 -2.01
CA LEU A 274 17.56 -26.96 -1.47
C LEU A 274 17.11 -27.52 -0.10
N PRO A 275 16.67 -26.70 0.88
CA PRO A 275 16.16 -27.25 2.14
C PRO A 275 14.88 -28.09 1.94
N TRP A 276 14.02 -27.74 0.98
CA TRP A 276 12.83 -28.53 0.65
C TRP A 276 13.19 -29.85 -0.04
N PHE A 277 14.15 -29.84 -0.96
CA PHE A 277 14.66 -31.07 -1.58
C PHE A 277 15.34 -31.98 -0.55
N ALA A 278 16.13 -31.42 0.37
CA ALA A 278 16.75 -32.16 1.45
C ALA A 278 15.70 -32.77 2.40
N ALA A 279 14.64 -32.01 2.74
CA ALA A 279 13.52 -32.50 3.54
C ALA A 279 12.76 -33.62 2.82
N ALA A 280 12.47 -33.46 1.53
CA ALA A 280 11.80 -34.48 0.72
C ALA A 280 12.64 -35.76 0.60
N ALA A 281 13.96 -35.63 0.35
CA ALA A 281 14.87 -36.76 0.30
C ALA A 281 14.95 -37.48 1.66
N GLY A 282 15.02 -36.73 2.76
CA GLY A 282 14.97 -37.26 4.12
C GLY A 282 13.68 -38.04 4.40
N LEU A 283 12.53 -37.51 3.98
CA LEU A 283 11.23 -38.17 4.14
C LEU A 283 11.16 -39.48 3.35
N VAL A 284 11.62 -39.49 2.09
CA VAL A 284 11.69 -40.70 1.26
C VAL A 284 12.57 -41.76 1.91
N LEU A 285 13.71 -41.36 2.49
CA LEU A 285 14.64 -42.26 3.16
C LEU A 285 14.04 -42.86 4.44
N LEU A 286 13.32 -42.05 5.24
CA LEU A 286 12.58 -42.52 6.41
C LEU A 286 11.45 -43.50 6.04
N LEU A 287 10.69 -43.22 4.98
CA LEU A 287 9.66 -44.12 4.46
C LEU A 287 10.27 -45.43 3.96
N GLY A 288 11.38 -45.38 3.23
CA GLY A 288 12.12 -46.56 2.77
C GLY A 288 12.59 -47.44 3.93
N LEU A 289 13.13 -46.85 5.00
CA LEU A 289 13.53 -47.56 6.22
C LEU A 289 12.31 -48.17 6.95
N GLY A 290 11.18 -47.45 7.00
CA GLY A 290 9.92 -47.97 7.55
C GLY A 290 9.41 -49.19 6.79
N ILE A 291 9.42 -49.14 5.46
CA ILE A 291 9.02 -50.28 4.61
C ILE A 291 9.97 -51.46 4.80
N ALA A 292 11.28 -51.23 4.79
CA ALA A 292 12.28 -52.28 4.98
C ALA A 292 12.16 -52.98 6.34
N THR A 293 11.90 -52.24 7.42
CA THR A 293 11.71 -52.80 8.77
C THR A 293 10.42 -53.63 8.87
N VAL A 294 9.32 -53.18 8.26
CA VAL A 294 8.06 -53.95 8.19
C VAL A 294 8.25 -55.25 7.40
N LEU A 295 8.92 -55.20 6.24
CA LEU A 295 9.21 -56.39 5.44
C LEU A 295 10.12 -57.37 6.19
N ARG A 296 11.12 -56.88 6.93
CA ARG A 296 12.00 -57.73 7.76
C ARG A 296 11.23 -58.41 8.89
N ARG A 297 10.31 -57.69 9.57
CA ARG A 297 9.43 -58.27 10.60
C ARG A 297 8.47 -59.32 10.02
N ARG A 298 7.93 -59.10 8.81
CA ARG A 298 7.08 -60.09 8.12
C ARG A 298 7.85 -61.36 7.73
N ARG A 299 9.10 -61.24 7.27
CA ARG A 299 9.96 -62.42 6.99
C ARG A 299 10.35 -63.18 8.27
N ALA A 300 10.60 -62.47 9.37
CA ALA A 300 10.95 -63.08 10.66
C ALA A 300 9.77 -63.82 11.30
N ARG A 301 8.54 -63.35 11.09
CA ARG A 301 7.31 -64.13 11.31
C ARG A 301 7.15 -65.13 10.17
N GLY A 302 8.06 -66.10 10.11
CA GLY A 302 7.96 -67.22 9.17
C GLY A 302 6.57 -67.88 9.29
N PRO A 303 6.10 -68.55 8.22
CA PRO A 303 4.78 -69.15 8.21
C PRO A 303 4.69 -70.09 9.41
N GLU A 304 3.84 -69.74 10.38
CA GLU A 304 3.40 -70.68 11.41
C GLU A 304 2.89 -71.88 10.63
N ARG A 305 3.68 -72.96 10.63
CA ARG A 305 3.28 -74.21 10.04
C ARG A 305 2.04 -74.63 10.81
N VAL A 306 0.90 -74.44 10.19
CA VAL A 306 -0.37 -75.04 10.61
C VAL A 306 -0.14 -76.54 10.55
N GLN A 307 0.28 -77.13 11.67
CA GLN A 307 0.24 -78.57 11.86
C GLN A 307 -1.24 -78.94 11.91
N ARG A 308 -1.71 -79.56 10.82
CA ARG A 308 -2.92 -80.38 10.81
C ARG A 308 -2.53 -81.82 11.14
#